data_AF-A0A7C9AIJ6-F1
#
_entry.id   AF-A0A7C9AIJ6-F1
#
_cell.length_a   1.000
_cell.length_b   1.000
_cell.length_c   1.000
_cell.angle_alpha   90.00
_cell.angle_beta   90.00
_cell.angle_gamma   90.00
#
_symmetry.space_group_name_H-M   'P 1'
#
loop_
_entity.id
_entity.type
_entity.pdbx_description
1 polymer ?
#
loop_
_entity_poly.entity_id
_entity_poly.type
_entity_poly.pdbx_seq_one_letter_code
_entity_poly.pdbx_strand_id
1 'polypeptide(L)'
;ALEKIMEQKQRLQQEMQKYLSLRQTYKDTDMTDYQKKVILLFRVMSRFFIDPVKAEEGFLALDQLKDTNVWKSLLSLLDPNTGSHQAHAIQDELLKILGEKHR
;
A
#
# COMPACT_ATOMS: atom_id res chain seq x y z
N ALA A 1 -11.88 -2.62 -21.93
CA ALA A 1 -10.69 -1.94 -21.36
C ALA A 1 -10.95 -1.53 -19.92
N LEU A 2 -12.02 -0.76 -19.65
CA LEU A 2 -12.40 -0.32 -18.30
C LEU A 2 -12.56 -1.47 -17.29
N GLU A 3 -13.31 -2.52 -17.63
CA GLU A 3 -13.55 -3.66 -16.74
C GLU A 3 -12.24 -4.32 -16.28
N LYS A 4 -11.31 -4.55 -17.21
CA LYS A 4 -9.98 -5.11 -16.90
C LYS A 4 -9.18 -4.19 -15.97
N ILE A 5 -9.27 -2.88 -16.16
CA ILE A 5 -8.61 -1.89 -15.29
C ILE A 5 -9.23 -1.91 -13.89
N MET A 6 -10.57 -1.98 -13.81
CA MET A 6 -11.27 -2.07 -12.53
C MET A 6 -10.93 -3.38 -11.80
N GLU A 7 -10.87 -4.49 -12.52
CA GLU A 7 -10.47 -5.79 -11.98
C GLU A 7 -9.03 -5.76 -11.44
N GLN A 8 -8.08 -5.20 -12.21
CA GLN A 8 -6.70 -5.03 -11.75
C GLN A 8 -6.61 -4.14 -10.52
N LYS A 9 -7.34 -3.02 -10.50
CA LYS A 9 -7.42 -2.11 -9.34
C LYS A 9 -7.95 -2.84 -8.11
N GLN A 10 -9.01 -3.62 -8.26
CA GLN A 10 -9.59 -4.39 -7.16
C GLN A 10 -8.62 -5.46 -6.63
N ARG A 11 -7.92 -6.18 -7.52
CA ARG A 11 -6.90 -7.16 -7.12
C ARG A 11 -5.76 -6.50 -6.34
N LEU A 12 -5.24 -5.37 -6.83
CA LEU A 12 -4.21 -4.60 -6.14
C LEU A 12 -4.69 -4.15 -4.74
N GLN A 13 -5.92 -3.64 -4.64
CA GLN A 13 -6.51 -3.23 -3.36
C GLN A 13 -6.57 -4.40 -2.36
N GLN A 14 -6.98 -5.60 -2.79
CA GLN A 14 -7.04 -6.79 -1.93
C GLN A 14 -5.66 -7.24 -1.46
N GLU A 15 -4.65 -7.26 -2.35
CA GLU A 15 -3.28 -7.61 -1.96
C GLU A 15 -2.69 -6.60 -0.98
N MET A 16 -2.97 -5.31 -1.17
CA MET A 16 -2.53 -4.26 -0.24
C MET A 16 -3.20 -4.39 1.13
N GLN A 17 -4.48 -4.75 1.19
CA GLN A 17 -5.17 -5.06 2.44
C GLN A 17 -4.52 -6.25 3.16
N LYS A 18 -4.17 -7.33 2.45
CA LYS A 18 -3.44 -8.47 3.05
C LYS A 18 -2.10 -8.04 3.64
N TYR A 19 -1.35 -7.19 2.93
CA TYR A 19 -0.10 -6.63 3.43
C TYR A 19 -0.30 -5.81 4.71
N LEU A 20 -1.32 -4.93 4.76
CA LEU A 20 -1.60 -4.13 5.95
C LEU A 20 -2.02 -5.00 7.14
N SER A 21 -2.81 -6.05 6.93
CA SER A 21 -3.14 -7.02 7.97
C SER A 21 -1.89 -7.74 8.48
N LEU A 22 -1.02 -8.23 7.58
CA LEU A 22 0.24 -8.86 7.94
C LEU A 22 1.11 -7.94 8.81
N ARG A 23 1.24 -6.66 8.40
CA ARG A 23 1.99 -5.64 9.13
C ARG A 23 1.44 -5.37 10.53
N GLN A 24 0.12 -5.49 10.74
CA GLN A 24 -0.47 -5.34 12.07
C GLN A 24 -0.21 -6.58 12.95
N THR A 25 -0.27 -7.78 12.37
CA THR A 25 -0.07 -9.05 13.09
C THR A 25 1.37 -9.25 13.55
N TYR A 26 2.35 -8.81 12.75
CA TYR A 26 3.78 -9.07 13.00
C TYR A 26 4.49 -7.99 13.82
N LYS A 27 3.74 -7.13 14.53
CA LYS A 27 4.34 -6.05 15.32
C LYS A 27 5.30 -6.52 16.41
N ASP A 28 5.27 -7.79 16.84
CA ASP A 28 6.03 -8.27 18.01
C ASP A 28 6.65 -9.68 17.88
N THR A 29 6.63 -10.33 16.71
CA THR A 29 7.17 -11.71 16.58
C THR A 29 7.74 -11.99 15.19
N ASP A 30 8.97 -12.55 15.16
CA ASP A 30 9.70 -13.06 13.99
C ASP A 30 9.77 -12.11 12.76
N MET A 31 10.64 -11.10 12.87
CA MET A 31 10.97 -10.15 11.79
C MET A 31 11.47 -10.81 10.50
N THR A 32 12.04 -12.02 10.57
CA THR A 32 12.61 -12.70 9.40
C THR A 32 11.50 -13.33 8.56
N ASP A 33 10.54 -14.00 9.19
CA ASP A 33 9.35 -14.52 8.52
C ASP A 33 8.48 -13.39 7.93
N TYR A 34 8.32 -12.30 8.69
CA TYR A 34 7.66 -11.09 8.21
C TYR A 34 8.26 -10.57 6.90
N GLN A 35 9.58 -10.31 6.88
CA GLN A 35 10.26 -9.78 5.70
C GLN A 35 10.10 -10.69 4.48
N LYS A 36 10.22 -12.02 4.65
CA LYS A 36 10.02 -12.97 3.54
C LYS A 36 8.62 -12.88 2.95
N LYS A 37 7.58 -12.77 3.79
CA LYS A 37 6.18 -12.66 3.37
C LYS A 37 5.89 -11.32 2.70
N VAL A 38 6.41 -10.23 3.24
CA VAL A 38 6.24 -8.88 2.67
C VAL A 38 6.87 -8.79 1.29
N ILE A 39 8.10 -9.27 1.10
CA ILE A 39 8.77 -9.26 -0.21
C ILE A 39 7.95 -10.03 -1.25
N LEU A 40 7.38 -11.18 -0.88
CA LEU A 40 6.52 -11.95 -1.79
C LEU A 40 5.26 -11.16 -2.18
N LEU A 41 4.59 -10.52 -1.22
CA LEU A 41 3.40 -9.71 -1.48
C LEU A 41 3.71 -8.51 -2.38
N PHE A 42 4.82 -7.82 -2.15
CA PHE A 42 5.25 -6.69 -2.98
C PHE A 42 5.52 -7.14 -4.41
N ARG A 43 6.22 -8.25 -4.60
CA ARG A 43 6.43 -8.82 -5.94
C ARG A 43 5.14 -9.20 -6.66
N VAL A 44 4.10 -9.61 -5.95
CA VAL A 44 2.78 -9.88 -6.54
C VAL A 44 2.11 -8.56 -6.95
N MET A 45 2.07 -7.58 -6.06
CA MET A 45 1.45 -6.28 -6.33
C MET A 45 2.14 -5.50 -7.45
N SER A 46 3.47 -5.55 -7.51
CA SER A 46 4.26 -4.85 -8.51
C SER A 46 3.94 -5.25 -9.95
N ARG A 47 3.47 -6.49 -10.18
CA ARG A 47 3.09 -6.96 -11.53
C ARG A 47 1.87 -6.25 -12.10
N PHE A 48 1.11 -5.51 -11.29
CA PHE A 48 -0.01 -4.70 -11.75
C PHE A 48 0.41 -3.32 -12.28
N PHE A 49 1.70 -2.98 -12.19
CA PHE A 49 2.24 -1.70 -12.66
C PHE A 49 3.00 -1.84 -13.96
N ILE A 50 3.11 -0.75 -14.72
CA ILE A 50 3.85 -0.69 -15.99
C ILE A 50 5.34 -0.99 -15.76
N ASP A 51 5.89 -0.53 -14.64
CA ASP A 51 7.26 -0.80 -14.20
C ASP A 51 7.22 -1.56 -12.86
N PRO A 52 7.23 -2.90 -12.88
CA PRO A 52 7.19 -3.70 -11.67
C PRO A 52 8.40 -3.49 -10.76
N VAL A 53 9.58 -3.23 -11.32
CA VAL A 53 10.81 -3.07 -10.53
C VAL A 53 10.70 -1.79 -9.69
N LYS A 54 10.35 -0.68 -10.33
CA LYS A 54 10.14 0.59 -9.63
C LYS A 54 8.99 0.53 -8.62
N ALA A 55 7.93 -0.21 -8.93
CA ALA A 55 6.84 -0.42 -7.97
C ALA A 55 7.29 -1.21 -6.73
N GLU A 56 8.10 -2.26 -6.90
CA GLU A 56 8.64 -3.06 -5.80
C GLU A 56 9.55 -2.22 -4.89
N GLU A 57 10.42 -1.41 -5.48
CA GLU A 57 11.26 -0.44 -4.75
C GLU A 57 10.40 0.54 -3.92
N GLY A 58 9.33 1.08 -4.51
CA GLY A 58 8.39 1.97 -3.82
C GLY A 58 7.68 1.30 -2.65
N PHE A 59 7.24 0.05 -2.81
CA PHE A 59 6.62 -0.71 -1.71
C PHE A 59 7.62 -1.01 -0.58
N LEU A 60 8.87 -1.37 -0.92
CA LEU A 60 9.93 -1.59 0.06
C LEU A 60 10.25 -0.31 0.84
N ALA A 61 10.31 0.85 0.17
CA ALA A 61 10.50 2.13 0.84
C ALA A 61 9.32 2.48 1.75
N LEU A 62 8.09 2.25 1.28
CA LEU A 62 6.87 2.45 2.07
C LEU A 62 6.87 1.60 3.35
N ASP A 63 7.31 0.34 3.28
CA ASP A 63 7.35 -0.58 4.43
C ASP A 63 8.25 -0.08 5.59
N GLN A 64 9.32 0.63 5.25
CA GLN A 64 10.25 1.20 6.24
C GLN A 64 9.66 2.41 6.97
N LEU A 65 8.56 3.00 6.48
CA LEU A 65 7.96 4.18 7.10
C LEU A 65 7.31 3.83 8.44
N LYS A 66 7.72 4.54 9.49
CA LYS A 66 7.13 4.46 10.84
C LYS A 66 6.01 5.48 11.07
N ASP A 67 5.75 6.36 10.10
CA ASP A 67 4.75 7.42 10.22
C ASP A 67 3.33 6.84 10.23
N THR A 68 2.68 6.93 11.39
CA THR A 68 1.32 6.40 11.57
C THR A 68 0.28 7.11 10.72
N ASN A 69 0.52 8.36 10.29
CA ASN A 69 -0.43 9.10 9.45
C ASN A 69 -0.47 8.53 8.03
N VAL A 70 0.68 8.13 7.48
CA VAL A 70 0.76 7.43 6.19
C VAL A 70 -0.11 6.18 6.21
N TRP A 71 0.03 5.36 7.25
CA TRP A 71 -0.72 4.11 7.38
C TRP A 71 -2.21 4.32 7.61
N LYS A 72 -2.61 5.34 8.37
CA LYS A 72 -4.02 5.72 8.54
C LYS A 72 -4.64 6.13 7.21
N SER A 73 -3.97 6.99 6.45
CA SER A 73 -4.44 7.42 5.12
C SER A 73 -4.58 6.24 4.15
N LEU A 74 -3.61 5.32 4.13
CA LEU A 74 -3.68 4.12 3.30
C LEU A 74 -4.87 3.21 3.68
N LEU A 75 -5.12 2.99 4.97
CA LEU A 75 -6.29 2.22 5.42
C LEU A 75 -7.59 2.87 4.95
N SER A 76 -7.73 4.19 5.08
CA SER A 76 -8.91 4.91 4.62
C SER A 76 -9.06 4.87 3.09
N LEU A 77 -7.98 5.00 2.33
CA LEU A 77 -8.03 4.91 0.85
C LEU A 77 -8.42 3.52 0.34
N LEU A 78 -8.14 2.47 1.12
CA LEU A 78 -8.46 1.08 0.77
C LEU A 78 -9.81 0.62 1.33
N ASP A 79 -10.50 1.44 2.13
CA ASP A 79 -11.85 1.15 2.59
C ASP A 79 -12.85 1.37 1.45
N PRO A 80 -13.62 0.35 1.03
CA PRO A 80 -14.62 0.49 -0.02
C PRO A 80 -15.73 1.49 0.33
N ASN A 81 -15.90 1.86 1.61
CA ASN A 81 -16.89 2.83 2.06
C ASN A 81 -16.39 4.28 1.97
N THR A 82 -15.10 4.51 1.70
CA THR A 82 -14.57 5.87 1.54
C THR A 82 -15.09 6.50 0.27
N GLY A 83 -15.90 7.55 0.42
CA GLY A 83 -16.47 8.28 -0.71
C GLY A 83 -15.40 8.98 -1.56
N SER A 84 -15.67 9.18 -2.85
CA SER A 84 -14.69 9.74 -3.80
C SER A 84 -14.12 11.10 -3.36
N HIS A 85 -14.95 12.03 -2.90
CA HIS A 85 -14.47 13.34 -2.43
C HIS A 85 -13.53 13.21 -1.22
N GLN A 86 -13.87 12.33 -0.28
CA GLN A 86 -13.03 12.04 0.87
C GLN A 86 -11.73 11.36 0.46
N ALA A 87 -11.77 10.40 -0.47
CA ALA A 87 -10.59 9.73 -1.00
C ALA A 87 -9.61 10.71 -1.64
N HIS A 88 -10.10 11.68 -2.42
CA HIS A 88 -9.25 12.72 -3.01
C HIS A 88 -8.57 13.58 -1.95
N ALA A 89 -9.30 14.05 -0.94
CA ALA A 89 -8.72 14.84 0.14
C ALA A 89 -7.65 14.06 0.93
N ILE A 90 -7.89 12.76 1.20
CA ILE A 90 -6.92 11.89 1.88
C ILE A 90 -5.68 11.66 1.00
N GLN A 91 -5.86 11.49 -0.31
CA GLN A 91 -4.76 11.33 -1.25
C GLN A 91 -3.86 12.58 -1.28
N ASP A 92 -4.45 13.76 -1.35
CA ASP A 92 -3.70 15.02 -1.39
C ASP A 92 -2.86 15.20 -0.11
N GLU A 93 -3.46 14.94 1.05
CA GLU A 93 -2.76 15.01 2.34
C GLU A 93 -1.65 13.94 2.44
N LEU A 94 -1.90 12.72 1.96
CA LEU A 94 -0.90 11.66 1.93
C LEU A 94 0.30 12.05 1.05
N LEU A 95 0.05 12.59 -0.14
CA LEU A 95 1.11 13.03 -1.05
C LEU A 95 1.93 14.17 -0.44
N LYS A 96 1.27 15.11 0.26
CA LYS A 96 1.94 16.17 1.00
C LYS A 96 2.85 15.61 2.10
N ILE A 97 2.34 14.69 2.92
CA ILE A 97 3.12 14.03 3.98
C ILE A 97 4.36 13.34 3.41
N LEU A 98 4.20 12.56 2.33
CA LEU A 98 5.32 11.87 1.69
C LEU A 98 6.35 12.85 1.11
N GLY A 99 5.89 13.90 0.41
CA GLY A 99 6.76 14.87 -0.25
C GLY A 99 7.49 15.83 0.68
N GLU A 100 6.95 16.09 1.87
CA GLU A 100 7.52 16.98 2.88
C GLU A 100 8.35 16.24 3.93
N LYS A 101 7.91 15.05 4.38
CA LYS A 101 8.51 14.35 5.53
C LYS A 101 9.38 13.14 5.17
N HIS A 102 9.19 12.55 3.99
CA HIS A 102 9.79 11.25 3.63
C HIS A 102 10.50 11.28 2.26
N ARG A 103 11.03 12.44 1.87
CA ARG A 103 11.71 12.66 0.57
C ARG A 103 13.10 12.04 0.52
#